data_AF-A0A939SM63-F1
#
_entry.id   AF-A0A939SM63-F1
#
_cell.length_a   1.000
_cell.length_b   1.000
_cell.length_c   1.000
_cell.angle_alpha   90.00
_cell.angle_beta   90.00
_cell.angle_gamma   90.00
#
_symmetry.space_group_name_H-M   'P 1'
#
loop_
_entity.id
_entity.type
_entity.pdbx_description
1 polymer ?
#
loop_
_entity_poly.entity_id
_entity_poly.type
_entity_poly.pdbx_seq_one_letter_code
_entity_poly.pdbx_strand_id
1 'polypeptide(L)' 'MKIIKYKIGSIDISYTVETHKGHVFTHTLPKDTPSDNVQRYLTLLSNTVDERKLNKHFNYYNKGVNRPTY' A
#
# COMPACT_ATOMS: atom_id res chain seq x y z
N MET A 1 11.26 0.15 -2.58
CA MET A 1 10.20 -0.86 -2.65
C MET A 1 10.87 -2.15 -3.06
N LYS A 2 10.52 -3.26 -2.40
CA LYS A 2 11.00 -4.59 -2.74
C LYS A 2 9.83 -5.57 -2.75
N ILE A 3 9.71 -6.38 -3.80
CA ILE A 3 8.80 -7.54 -3.79
C ILE A 3 9.49 -8.62 -2.95
N ILE A 4 8.85 -9.04 -1.87
CA ILE A 4 9.40 -10.02 -0.92
C ILE A 4 8.79 -11.41 -1.10
N LYS A 5 7.62 -11.50 -1.73
CA LYS A 5 6.96 -12.77 -2.08
C LYS A 5 6.01 -12.55 -3.25
N TYR A 6 5.79 -13.59 -4.04
CA TYR A 6 4.69 -13.64 -4.99
C TYR A 6 4.02 -15.02 -4.97
N LYS A 7 2.74 -15.06 -5.35
CA LYS A 7 1.96 -16.30 -5.53
C LYS A 7 1.24 -16.21 -6.88
N ILE A 8 1.49 -17.19 -7.74
CA ILE A 8 0.85 -17.30 -9.05
C ILE A 8 -0.46 -18.08 -8.90
N GLY A 9 -1.56 -17.45 -9.30
CA GLY A 9 -2.86 -18.07 -9.49
C GLY A 9 -3.11 -18.41 -10.97
N SER A 10 -4.30 -18.93 -11.27
CA SER A 10 -4.65 -19.33 -12.65
C SER A 10 -4.80 -18.14 -13.60
N ILE A 11 -5.22 -16.98 -13.08
CA ILE A 11 -5.50 -15.75 -13.85
C ILE A 11 -4.72 -14.52 -13.35
N ASP A 12 -4.19 -14.58 -12.14
CA ASP A 12 -3.59 -13.46 -11.44
C ASP A 12 -2.29 -13.82 -10.73
N ILE A 13 -1.53 -12.81 -10.34
CA ILE A 13 -0.35 -12.93 -9.50
C ILE A 13 -0.52 -12.00 -8.31
N SER A 14 -0.43 -12.57 -7.11
CA SER A 14 -0.45 -11.84 -5.85
C SER A 14 0.98 -11.50 -5.45
N TYR A 15 1.28 -10.21 -5.27
CA TYR A 15 2.59 -9.70 -4.88
C TYR A 15 2.54 -9.18 -3.45
N THR A 16 3.43 -9.68 -2.59
CA THR A 16 3.70 -9.09 -1.27
C THR A 16 4.92 -8.19 -1.38
N VAL A 17 4.74 -6.94 -1.00
CA VAL A 17 5.69 -5.86 -1.22
C VAL A 17 6.02 -5.19 0.11
N GLU A 18 7.31 -4.94 0.31
CA GLU A 18 7.85 -4.07 1.36
C GLU A 18 8.15 -2.68 0.79
N THR A 19 7.57 -1.65 1.38
CA THR A 19 7.77 -0.24 0.99
C THR A 19 9.13 0.30 1.47
N HIS A 20 9.48 1.52 1.08
CA HIS A 20 10.73 2.13 1.54
C HIS A 20 10.75 2.44 3.04
N LYS A 21 9.58 2.64 3.66
CA LYS A 21 9.44 2.84 5.11
C LYS A 21 9.21 1.53 5.89
N GLY A 22 9.43 0.37 5.26
CA GLY A 22 9.28 -0.94 5.91
C GLY A 22 7.83 -1.38 6.10
N HIS A 23 6.86 -0.77 5.42
CA HIS A 23 5.49 -1.26 5.46
C HIS A 23 5.31 -2.44 4.52
N VAL A 24 4.57 -3.45 4.95
CA VAL A 24 4.25 -4.61 4.12
C VAL A 24 2.78 -4.57 3.69
N PHE A 25 2.52 -4.78 2.40
CA PHE A 25 1.17 -4.97 1.86
C PHE A 25 1.17 -6.06 0.79
N THR A 26 -0.02 -6.57 0.48
CA THR A 26 -0.23 -7.52 -0.62
C THR A 26 -1.21 -6.94 -1.62
N HIS A 27 -0.91 -7.09 -2.91
CA HIS A 27 -1.77 -6.65 -4.00
C HIS A 27 -1.76 -7.66 -5.14
N THR A 28 -2.91 -7.83 -5.80
CA THR A 28 -3.12 -8.81 -6.86
C THR A 28 -3.29 -8.12 -8.20
N LEU A 29 -2.56 -8.57 -9.22
CA LEU A 29 -2.65 -8.07 -10.59
C LEU A 29 -2.91 -9.24 -11.55
N PRO A 30 -3.59 -9.03 -12.69
CA PRO A 30 -3.73 -10.04 -13.73
C PRO A 30 -2.36 -10.57 -14.19
N LYS A 31 -2.24 -11.87 -14.47
CA LYS A 31 -0.97 -12.49 -14.90
C LYS A 31 -0.44 -11.91 -16.22
N ASP A 32 -1.34 -11.38 -17.05
CA ASP A 32 -1.02 -10.79 -18.35
C ASP A 32 -0.56 -9.33 -18.22
N THR A 33 -0.47 -8.79 -17.00
CA THR A 33 0.06 -7.45 -16.76
C THR A 33 1.55 -7.42 -17.10
N PRO A 34 2.01 -6.55 -18.01
CA PRO A 34 3.43 -6.42 -18.32
C PRO A 34 4.26 -6.06 -17.09
N SER A 35 5.49 -6.57 -17.01
CA SER A 35 6.38 -6.37 -15.86
C SER A 35 6.60 -4.89 -15.52
N ASP A 36 6.73 -4.03 -16.53
CA ASP A 36 6.94 -2.59 -16.33
C ASP A 36 5.71 -1.93 -15.68
N ASN A 37 4.50 -2.38 -16.06
CA ASN A 37 3.26 -1.92 -15.46
C ASN A 37 3.12 -2.45 -14.04
N VAL A 38 3.47 -3.72 -13.77
CA VAL A 38 3.51 -4.28 -12.41
C VAL A 38 4.40 -3.42 -11.52
N GLN A 39 5.63 -3.14 -11.96
CA GLN A 39 6.58 -2.35 -11.19
C GLN A 39 6.06 -0.93 -10.94
N ARG A 40 5.51 -0.27 -11.96
CA ARG A 40 4.94 1.08 -11.85
C ARG A 40 3.77 1.12 -10.86
N TYR A 41 2.82 0.20 -10.96
CA TYR A 41 1.65 0.16 -10.06
C TYR A 41 2.05 -0.11 -8.62
N LEU A 42 2.90 -1.10 -8.38
CA LEU A 42 3.33 -1.42 -7.02
C LEU A 42 4.15 -0.28 -6.39
N THR A 43 4.90 0.49 -7.19
CA THR A 43 5.62 1.69 -6.73
C THR A 43 4.64 2.79 -6.29
N LEU A 44 3.60 3.08 -7.10
CA LEU A 44 2.57 4.06 -6.74
C LEU A 44 1.81 3.68 -5.46
N LEU A 45 1.45 2.40 -5.33
CA LEU A 45 0.81 1.88 -4.13
C LEU A 45 1.73 1.98 -2.92
N SER A 46 3.02 1.68 -3.08
CA SER A 46 4.00 1.77 -2.00
C SER A 46 4.13 3.20 -1.46
N ASN A 47 4.21 4.20 -2.35
CA ASN A 47 4.25 5.61 -1.97
C ASN A 47 2.96 6.00 -1.22
N THR A 48 1.80 5.59 -1.74
CA THR A 48 0.50 5.85 -1.11
C THR A 48 0.41 5.21 0.29
N VAL A 49 0.90 3.98 0.47
CA VAL A 49 0.94 3.30 1.77
C VAL A 49 1.85 4.04 2.76
N ASP A 50 3.01 4.50 2.27
CA ASP A 50 4.00 5.24 3.06
C ASP A 50 3.54 6.65 3.47
N GLU A 51 2.69 7.28 2.67
CA GLU A 51 2.05 8.56 2.96
C GLU A 51 0.83 8.40 3.90
N ARG A 52 -0.05 7.42 3.62
CA ARG A 52 -1.27 7.20 4.42
C ARG A 52 -0.98 6.72 5.83
N LYS A 53 0.09 5.94 6.06
CA LYS A 53 0.49 5.58 7.43
C LYS A 53 1.12 6.75 8.19
N LEU A 54 1.70 7.74 7.51
CA LEU A 54 2.08 9.01 8.13
C LEU A 54 0.83 9.76 8.64
N ASN A 55 -0.22 9.81 7.82
CA ASN A 55 -1.48 10.48 8.17
C ASN A 55 -2.33 9.76 9.21
N LYS A 56 -2.16 8.44 9.38
CA LYS A 56 -2.75 7.76 10.54
C LYS A 56 -2.13 8.25 11.85
N HIS A 57 -0.85 8.61 11.89
CA HIS A 57 -0.23 9.13 13.11
C HIS A 57 -0.77 10.53 13.50
N PHE A 58 -1.12 11.38 12.52
CA PHE A 58 -1.69 12.71 12.79
C PHE A 58 -3.19 12.71 13.13
N ASN A 59 -3.94 11.66 12.77
CA ASN A 59 -5.37 11.55 13.11
C ASN A 59 -5.65 10.97 14.51
N TYR A 60 -4.65 10.44 15.22
CA TYR A 60 -4.81 10.06 16.62
C TYR A 60 -4.59 11.23 17.60
N TYR A 61 -3.94 12.32 17.18
CA TYR A 61 -3.71 13.50 18.03
C TYR A 61 -4.81 14.57 17.95
N ASN A 62 -5.76 14.45 17.00
CA ASN A 62 -6.89 15.40 16.86
C ASN A 62 -8.24 14.82 17.33
N LYS A 63 -8.23 13.77 18.15
CA LYS A 63 -9.45 13.20 18.78
C LYS A 63 -9.68 13.69 20.21
N GLY A 64 -9.08 14.82 20.58
CA GLY A 64 -9.00 15.29 21.98
C GLY A 64 -9.36 16.74 22.25
N VAL A 65 -10.05 17.48 21.37
CA VAL A 65 -10.50 18.85 21.69
C VAL A 65 -11.97 19.08 21.31
N ASN A 66 -12.77 19.12 22.37
CA ASN A 66 -14.15 19.58 22.61
C ASN A 66 -15.11 20.05 21.49
N ARG A 67 -16.38 19.63 21.66
CA ARG A 67 -17.62 20.16 21.07
C ARG A 67 -17.76 21.69 21.28
N PRO A 68 -18.62 22.37 20.50
CA PRO A 68 -19.96 22.61 21.03
C PRO A 68 -21.09 22.31 20.05
N THR A 69 -22.21 21.97 20.66
CA THR A 69 -23.59 21.91 20.16
C THR A 69 -24.07 23.27 19.66
N TYR A 70 -24.80 23.27 18.53
CA TYR A 70 -25.90 24.19 18.24
C TYR A 70 -27.00 23.40 17.53
#